data_AF-A0A4V1EIF5-F1
#
_entry.id   AF-A0A4V1EIF5-F1
#
_cell.length_a   1.000
_cell.length_b   1.000
_cell.length_c   1.000
_cell.angle_alpha   90.00
_cell.angle_beta   90.00
_cell.angle_gamma   90.00
#
_symmetry.space_group_name_H-M   'P 1'
#
loop_
_entity.id
_entity.type
_entity.pdbx_description
1 polymer ?
#
loop_
_entity_poly.entity_id
_entity_poly.type
_entity_poly.pdbx_seq_one_letter_code
_entity_poly.pdbx_strand_id
1 'polypeptide(L)'
;MALGNVSVVLVHGAWADGSSWSKVINRLNEQGIRAVAAPLPLTSLSDDVAALDRTLERIDGPVVVAGHAYAGAVIGATRAANVEALVYVAALAPDEGETVADVFHRGEAHAQAPQLAPDRHGRIWLPHDAFASAFAQDATPEEWAVLAAVQRPIAAACIGEAVGRPLWRDRPSWFLIAERDRLIAPATQHFTAQRMHAQVRSYQADHTPMVTAPDAVTEIIVEADRSISSR
;
A
#
# COMPACT_ATOMS: atom_id res chain seq x y z
N MET A 1 -6.19 -6.50 -24.58
CA MET A 1 -7.16 -7.53 -24.11
C MET A 1 -7.56 -7.15 -22.70
N ALA A 2 -8.85 -6.99 -22.45
CA ALA A 2 -9.37 -6.75 -21.10
C ALA A 2 -9.02 -7.94 -20.19
N LEU A 3 -8.60 -7.64 -18.97
CA LEU A 3 -8.57 -8.60 -17.88
C LEU A 3 -10.05 -8.81 -17.52
N GLY A 4 -10.55 -10.06 -17.51
CA GLY A 4 -11.98 -10.40 -17.27
C GLY A 4 -12.48 -9.98 -15.87
N ASN A 5 -13.33 -10.77 -15.19
CA ASN A 5 -13.85 -10.50 -13.82
C ASN A 5 -12.76 -10.30 -12.72
N VAL A 6 -11.90 -9.29 -12.83
CA VAL A 6 -10.98 -8.80 -11.81
C VAL A 6 -11.75 -7.73 -11.05
N SER A 7 -11.83 -7.88 -9.73
CA SER A 7 -12.49 -6.90 -8.86
C SER A 7 -11.53 -6.27 -7.86
N VAL A 8 -10.28 -6.73 -7.79
CA VAL A 8 -9.26 -6.21 -6.87
C VAL A 8 -7.95 -5.87 -7.60
N VAL A 9 -7.44 -4.67 -7.35
CA VAL A 9 -6.07 -4.27 -7.74
C VAL A 9 -5.23 -4.05 -6.49
N LEU A 10 -4.09 -4.73 -6.42
CA LEU A 10 -3.14 -4.67 -5.30
C LEU A 10 -1.94 -3.81 -5.69
N VAL A 11 -1.56 -2.87 -4.83
CA VAL A 11 -0.54 -1.86 -5.11
C VAL A 11 0.53 -1.90 -4.03
N HIS A 12 1.75 -2.23 -4.42
CA HIS A 12 2.88 -2.39 -3.51
C HIS A 12 3.50 -1.05 -3.10
N GLY A 13 4.03 -0.98 -1.87
CA GLY A 13 4.77 0.19 -1.38
C GLY A 13 6.23 0.23 -1.83
N ALA A 14 6.99 1.15 -1.22
CA ALA A 14 8.45 1.21 -1.34
C ALA A 14 9.10 -0.10 -0.90
N TRP A 15 10.22 -0.47 -1.53
CA TRP A 15 11.02 -1.67 -1.23
C TRP A 15 10.30 -3.01 -1.42
N ALA A 16 9.05 -3.00 -1.87
CA ALA A 16 8.27 -4.17 -2.23
C ALA A 16 8.01 -4.21 -3.75
N ASP A 17 7.44 -5.34 -4.19
CA ASP A 17 6.89 -5.51 -5.53
C ASP A 17 5.57 -6.29 -5.47
N GLY A 18 5.01 -6.68 -6.62
CA GLY A 18 3.77 -7.46 -6.68
C GLY A 18 3.83 -8.82 -5.96
N SER A 19 5.02 -9.41 -5.77
CA SER A 19 5.17 -10.71 -5.10
C SER A 19 4.89 -10.65 -3.60
N SER A 20 5.02 -9.46 -2.99
CA SER A 20 4.66 -9.23 -1.57
C SER A 20 3.20 -9.59 -1.28
N TRP A 21 2.32 -9.49 -2.27
CA TRP A 21 0.91 -9.84 -2.16
C TRP A 21 0.60 -11.32 -2.39
N SER A 22 1.58 -12.17 -2.70
CA SER A 22 1.36 -13.57 -3.11
C SER A 22 0.43 -14.36 -2.17
N LYS A 23 0.64 -14.25 -0.86
CA LYS A 23 -0.21 -14.92 0.14
C LYS A 23 -1.66 -14.40 0.15
N VAL A 24 -1.86 -13.10 -0.06
CA VAL A 24 -3.17 -12.45 -0.15
C VAL A 24 -3.86 -12.82 -1.46
N ILE A 25 -3.14 -12.82 -2.59
CA ILE A 25 -3.64 -13.22 -3.91
C ILE A 25 -4.18 -14.65 -3.87
N ASN A 26 -3.44 -15.58 -3.28
CA ASN A 26 -3.88 -16.98 -3.17
C ASN A 26 -5.19 -17.09 -2.39
N ARG A 27 -5.34 -16.37 -1.28
CA ARG A 27 -6.55 -16.38 -0.46
C ARG A 27 -7.76 -15.70 -1.12
N LEU A 28 -7.52 -14.62 -1.87
CA LEU A 28 -8.58 -13.99 -2.67
C LEU A 28 -9.08 -14.95 -3.75
N ASN A 29 -8.16 -15.65 -4.43
CA ASN A 29 -8.50 -16.67 -5.43
C ASN A 29 -9.31 -17.81 -4.82
N GLU A 30 -8.98 -18.28 -3.61
CA GLU A 30 -9.76 -19.29 -2.88
C GLU A 30 -11.20 -18.84 -2.58
N GLN A 31 -11.43 -17.53 -2.48
CA GLN A 31 -12.76 -16.93 -2.33
C GLN A 31 -13.43 -16.56 -3.66
N GLY A 32 -12.82 -16.91 -4.80
CA GLY A 32 -13.33 -16.59 -6.13
C GLY A 32 -13.14 -15.12 -6.55
N ILE A 33 -12.38 -14.35 -5.78
CA ILE A 33 -12.05 -12.94 -6.08
C ILE A 33 -10.76 -12.90 -6.87
N ARG A 34 -10.81 -12.42 -8.12
CA ARG A 34 -9.61 -12.27 -8.94
C ARG A 34 -8.94 -10.94 -8.66
N ALA A 35 -7.66 -11.02 -8.29
CA ALA A 35 -6.81 -9.87 -8.06
C ALA A 35 -5.68 -9.76 -9.08
N VAL A 36 -5.25 -8.53 -9.37
CA VAL A 36 -4.01 -8.25 -10.11
C VAL A 36 -3.14 -7.27 -9.35
N ALA A 37 -1.82 -7.43 -9.43
CA ALA A 37 -0.87 -6.50 -8.81
C ALA A 37 -0.41 -5.45 -9.83
N ALA A 38 -0.54 -4.16 -9.50
CA ALA A 38 -0.07 -3.06 -10.35
C ALA A 38 1.47 -2.93 -10.28
N PRO A 39 2.19 -2.89 -11.42
CA PRO A 39 3.64 -2.80 -11.45
C PRO A 39 4.12 -1.35 -11.38
N LEU A 40 4.26 -0.79 -10.17
CA LEU A 40 4.70 0.60 -9.99
C LEU A 40 6.17 0.79 -10.40
N PRO A 41 6.57 1.81 -11.16
CA PRO A 41 7.98 2.08 -11.47
C PRO A 41 8.82 2.58 -10.28
N LEU A 42 8.18 3.19 -9.27
CA LEU A 42 8.79 3.87 -8.12
C LEU A 42 9.78 4.98 -8.53
N THR A 43 9.46 5.73 -9.58
CA THR A 43 10.29 6.81 -10.14
C THR A 43 9.82 8.21 -9.76
N SER A 44 8.51 8.40 -9.62
CA SER A 44 7.84 9.63 -9.20
C SER A 44 6.42 9.26 -8.76
N LEU A 45 5.74 10.10 -7.98
CA LEU A 45 4.35 9.81 -7.59
C LEU A 45 3.46 9.79 -8.82
N SER A 46 3.64 10.77 -9.71
CA SER A 46 2.90 10.89 -10.96
C SER A 46 3.10 9.67 -11.88
N ASP A 47 4.32 9.12 -12.00
CA ASP A 47 4.56 7.91 -12.80
C ASP A 47 3.91 6.66 -12.19
N ASP A 48 3.90 6.57 -10.86
CA ASP A 48 3.27 5.47 -10.13
C ASP A 48 1.74 5.50 -10.29
N VAL A 49 1.13 6.68 -10.20
CA VAL A 49 -0.31 6.87 -10.50
C VAL A 49 -0.60 6.48 -11.94
N ALA A 50 0.21 6.94 -12.91
CA ALA A 50 0.03 6.58 -14.31
C ALA A 50 0.18 5.07 -14.56
N ALA A 51 1.04 4.37 -13.83
CA ALA A 51 1.19 2.91 -13.92
C ALA A 51 -0.02 2.16 -13.33
N LEU A 52 -0.56 2.66 -12.21
CA LEU A 52 -1.80 2.16 -11.63
C LEU A 52 -2.97 2.36 -12.62
N ASP A 53 -3.12 3.56 -13.18
CA ASP A 53 -4.21 3.89 -14.11
C ASP A 53 -4.18 3.00 -15.36
N ARG A 54 -3.00 2.77 -15.96
CA ARG A 54 -2.84 1.81 -17.06
C ARG A 54 -3.22 0.37 -16.70
N THR A 55 -3.14 0.00 -15.42
CA THR A 55 -3.59 -1.31 -14.93
C THR A 55 -5.12 -1.33 -14.82
N LEU A 56 -5.71 -0.26 -14.27
CA LEU A 56 -7.15 -0.09 -14.09
C LEU A 56 -7.91 0.02 -15.41
N GLU A 57 -7.34 0.67 -16.43
CA GLU A 57 -7.89 0.78 -17.80
C GLU A 57 -8.09 -0.58 -18.48
N ARG A 58 -7.43 -1.62 -17.99
CA ARG A 58 -7.54 -2.98 -18.54
C ARG A 58 -8.65 -3.79 -17.90
N ILE A 59 -9.35 -3.25 -16.91
CA ILE A 59 -10.36 -3.95 -16.12
C ILE A 59 -11.73 -3.36 -16.42
N ASP A 60 -12.65 -4.20 -16.86
CA ASP A 60 -14.05 -3.84 -17.04
C ASP A 60 -14.80 -3.97 -15.71
N GLY A 61 -15.63 -2.97 -15.37
CA GLY A 61 -16.47 -3.00 -14.16
C GLY A 61 -15.81 -2.44 -12.90
N PRO A 62 -16.53 -2.46 -11.76
CA PRO A 62 -16.11 -1.81 -10.52
C PRO A 62 -14.96 -2.56 -9.82
N VAL A 63 -14.04 -1.81 -9.22
CA VAL A 63 -12.79 -2.32 -8.63
C VAL A 63 -12.56 -1.76 -7.23
N VAL A 64 -12.09 -2.63 -6.33
CA VAL A 64 -11.41 -2.27 -5.09
C VAL A 64 -9.92 -2.12 -5.35
N VAL A 65 -9.33 -1.01 -4.91
CA VAL A 65 -7.88 -0.83 -4.97
C VAL A 65 -7.29 -0.86 -3.56
N ALA A 66 -6.38 -1.81 -3.32
CA ALA A 66 -5.69 -1.97 -2.05
C ALA A 66 -4.21 -1.54 -2.16
N GLY A 67 -3.78 -0.62 -1.31
CA GLY A 67 -2.43 -0.04 -1.32
C GLY A 67 -1.72 -0.23 0.01
N HIS A 68 -0.48 -0.72 -0.04
CA HIS A 68 0.40 -0.83 1.12
C HIS A 68 1.38 0.35 1.24
N ALA A 69 1.59 0.84 2.46
CA ALA A 69 2.59 1.85 2.77
C ALA A 69 2.50 3.08 1.84
N TYR A 70 3.59 3.37 1.11
CA TYR A 70 3.67 4.43 0.10
C TYR A 70 2.50 4.40 -0.91
N ALA A 71 2.03 3.21 -1.28
CA ALA A 71 0.95 3.08 -2.26
C ALA A 71 -0.37 3.71 -1.80
N GLY A 72 -0.56 4.00 -0.51
CA GLY A 72 -1.71 4.78 -0.06
C GLY A 72 -1.82 6.14 -0.78
N ALA A 73 -0.69 6.80 -1.04
CA ALA A 73 -0.66 8.04 -1.81
C ALA A 73 -1.03 7.79 -3.28
N VAL A 74 -0.51 6.71 -3.86
CA VAL A 74 -0.76 6.33 -5.26
C VAL A 74 -2.25 6.02 -5.50
N ILE A 75 -2.85 5.16 -4.68
CA ILE A 75 -4.28 4.81 -4.80
C ILE A 75 -5.19 6.00 -4.44
N GLY A 76 -4.70 6.93 -3.62
CA GLY A 76 -5.41 8.17 -3.31
C GLY A 76 -5.37 9.19 -4.44
N ALA A 77 -4.38 9.14 -5.33
CA ALA A 77 -4.20 10.14 -6.38
C ALA A 77 -4.83 9.74 -7.74
N THR A 78 -5.16 8.46 -7.94
CA THR A 78 -5.85 8.00 -9.16
C THR A 78 -7.20 8.70 -9.38
N ARG A 79 -7.58 8.81 -10.67
CA ARG A 79 -8.87 9.33 -11.14
C ARG A 79 -9.64 8.31 -11.98
N ALA A 80 -9.22 7.05 -11.96
CA ALA A 80 -9.89 6.00 -12.70
C ALA A 80 -11.34 5.85 -12.23
N ALA A 81 -12.29 5.92 -13.18
CA ALA A 81 -13.71 5.98 -12.88
C ALA A 81 -14.28 4.66 -12.32
N ASN A 82 -13.61 3.55 -12.60
CA ASN A 82 -13.99 2.22 -12.13
C ASN A 82 -13.55 1.90 -10.70
N VAL A 83 -12.81 2.78 -10.03
CA VAL A 83 -12.44 2.59 -8.61
C VAL A 83 -13.61 2.98 -7.71
N GLU A 84 -14.19 1.99 -7.05
CA GLU A 84 -15.38 2.15 -6.20
C GLU A 84 -15.09 2.10 -4.69
N ALA A 85 -13.97 1.49 -4.29
CA ALA A 85 -13.55 1.40 -2.90
C ALA A 85 -12.02 1.36 -2.76
N LEU A 86 -11.52 1.84 -1.63
CA LEU A 86 -10.09 1.92 -1.32
C LEU A 86 -9.76 1.14 -0.05
N VAL A 87 -8.67 0.38 -0.06
CA VAL A 87 -8.16 -0.33 1.12
C VAL A 87 -6.74 0.11 1.38
N TYR A 88 -6.50 0.68 2.55
CA TYR A 88 -5.21 1.17 3.00
C TYR A 88 -4.62 0.17 3.98
N VAL A 89 -3.42 -0.35 3.70
CA VAL A 89 -2.75 -1.36 4.54
C VAL A 89 -1.45 -0.76 5.06
N ALA A 90 -1.39 -0.45 6.37
CA ALA A 90 -0.24 0.22 6.98
C ALA A 90 0.26 1.40 6.13
N ALA A 91 -0.66 2.26 5.68
CA ALA A 91 -0.42 3.14 4.55
C ALA A 91 -0.19 4.62 4.93
N LEU A 92 0.49 5.34 4.05
CA LEU A 92 0.56 6.80 4.05
C LEU A 92 -0.42 7.32 3.01
N ALA A 93 -1.26 8.28 3.38
CA ALA A 93 -2.22 8.84 2.43
C ALA A 93 -2.37 10.35 2.65
N PRO A 94 -1.55 11.17 1.97
CA PRO A 94 -1.60 12.62 2.05
C PRO A 94 -2.97 13.21 1.66
N ASP A 95 -3.24 14.40 2.19
CA ASP A 95 -4.35 15.26 1.81
C ASP A 95 -3.91 16.32 0.80
N GLU A 96 -4.86 17.03 0.21
CA GLU A 96 -4.59 18.03 -0.82
C GLU A 96 -3.51 19.04 -0.40
N GLY A 97 -2.46 19.13 -1.21
CA GLY A 97 -1.29 19.99 -0.96
C GLY A 97 -0.21 19.37 -0.06
N GLU A 98 -0.46 18.24 0.60
CA GLU A 98 0.55 17.51 1.37
C GLU A 98 1.37 16.58 0.48
N THR A 99 2.60 16.30 0.90
CA THR A 99 3.47 15.26 0.33
C THR A 99 3.41 13.97 1.17
N VAL A 100 3.91 12.86 0.63
CA VAL A 100 4.06 11.62 1.42
C VAL A 100 5.03 11.83 2.58
N ALA A 101 6.10 12.60 2.37
CA ALA A 101 7.08 12.92 3.39
C ALA A 101 6.47 13.69 4.57
N ASP A 102 5.57 14.65 4.30
CA ASP A 102 4.86 15.41 5.35
C ASP A 102 4.07 14.48 6.28
N VAL A 103 3.37 13.49 5.70
CA VAL A 103 2.61 12.51 6.47
C VAL A 103 3.55 11.56 7.22
N PHE A 104 4.59 11.05 6.55
CA PHE A 104 5.54 10.09 7.11
C PHE A 104 6.23 10.64 8.37
N HIS A 105 6.69 11.90 8.32
CA HIS A 105 7.43 12.54 9.41
C HIS A 105 6.53 13.11 10.53
N ARG A 106 5.21 12.91 10.47
CA ARG A 106 4.28 13.39 11.50
C ARG A 106 4.49 12.70 12.85
N GLY A 107 4.75 11.40 12.83
CA GLY A 107 4.98 10.58 14.02
C GLY A 107 6.45 10.48 14.37
N GLU A 108 6.75 10.22 15.64
CA GLU A 108 8.10 9.89 16.05
C GLU A 108 8.54 8.56 15.43
N ALA A 109 9.71 8.54 14.80
CA ALA A 109 10.27 7.33 14.24
C ALA A 109 10.61 6.32 15.35
N HIS A 110 10.33 5.05 15.10
CA HIS A 110 10.72 3.98 16.02
C HIS A 110 12.25 3.91 16.12
N ALA A 111 12.79 3.57 17.30
CA ALA A 111 14.24 3.52 17.53
C ALA A 111 14.99 2.51 16.63
N GLN A 112 14.27 1.51 16.10
CA GLN A 112 14.80 0.51 15.16
C GLN A 112 14.56 0.88 13.68
N ALA A 113 13.88 1.99 13.39
CA ALA A 113 13.71 2.45 12.01
C ALA A 113 15.10 2.80 11.43
N PRO A 114 15.43 2.34 10.21
CA PRO A 114 16.71 2.67 9.59
C PRO A 114 16.79 4.16 9.26
N GLN A 115 18.00 4.69 9.21
CA GLN A 115 18.23 5.98 8.57
C GLN A 115 18.18 5.79 7.05
N LEU A 116 17.25 6.50 6.41
CA LEU A 116 17.02 6.41 4.98
C LEU A 116 17.59 7.65 4.30
N ALA A 117 18.36 7.44 3.24
CA ALA A 117 18.89 8.50 2.41
C ALA A 117 18.97 8.03 0.95
N PRO A 118 18.82 8.95 -0.02
CA PRO A 118 19.04 8.61 -1.42
C PRO A 118 20.52 8.30 -1.69
N ASP A 119 20.77 7.33 -2.54
CA ASP A 119 22.07 7.08 -3.13
C ASP A 119 22.43 8.16 -4.17
N ARG A 120 23.61 8.03 -4.80
CA ARG A 120 24.07 8.96 -5.85
C ARG A 120 23.17 9.03 -7.09
N HIS A 121 22.22 8.11 -7.24
CA HIS A 121 21.25 8.05 -8.32
C HIS A 121 19.84 8.52 -7.88
N GLY A 122 19.72 9.07 -6.66
CA GLY A 122 18.45 9.55 -6.11
C GLY A 122 17.51 8.44 -5.65
N ARG A 123 18.03 7.21 -5.47
CA ARG A 123 17.26 6.03 -5.07
C ARG A 123 17.47 5.72 -3.59
N ILE A 124 16.38 5.51 -2.86
CA ILE A 124 16.40 5.15 -1.44
C ILE A 124 16.25 3.64 -1.34
N TRP A 125 17.31 2.98 -0.91
CA TRP A 125 17.36 1.55 -0.67
C TRP A 125 17.07 1.24 0.79
N LEU A 126 16.44 0.09 1.06
CA LEU A 126 16.29 -0.39 2.43
C LEU A 126 17.55 -1.19 2.80
N PRO A 127 18.24 -0.86 3.92
CA PRO A 127 19.35 -1.67 4.41
C PRO A 127 18.93 -3.12 4.62
N HIS A 128 19.81 -4.07 4.32
CA HIS A 128 19.46 -5.49 4.32
C HIS A 128 19.02 -5.99 5.71
N ASP A 129 19.65 -5.52 6.77
CA ASP A 129 19.30 -5.83 8.17
C ASP A 129 17.96 -5.21 8.59
N ALA A 130 17.54 -4.12 7.95
CA ALA A 130 16.27 -3.46 8.22
C ALA A 130 15.04 -4.30 7.82
N PHE A 131 15.21 -5.29 6.92
CA PHE A 131 14.14 -6.25 6.61
C PHE A 131 13.68 -7.02 7.86
N ALA A 132 14.64 -7.54 8.63
CA ALA A 132 14.35 -8.29 9.84
C ALA A 132 14.08 -7.40 11.06
N SER A 133 14.72 -6.23 11.16
CA SER A 133 14.64 -5.40 12.37
C SER A 133 13.44 -4.45 12.38
N ALA A 134 12.94 -4.03 11.22
CA ALA A 134 11.91 -3.00 11.13
C ALA A 134 10.82 -3.23 10.08
N PHE A 135 11.15 -3.74 8.90
CA PHE A 135 10.21 -3.82 7.77
C PHE A 135 9.28 -5.02 7.85
N ALA A 136 9.79 -6.18 8.24
CA ALA A 136 9.03 -7.43 8.32
C ALA A 136 9.45 -8.23 9.55
N GLN A 137 9.50 -7.61 10.74
CA GLN A 137 10.11 -8.25 11.91
C GLN A 137 9.39 -9.52 12.40
N ASP A 138 8.16 -9.77 11.95
CA ASP A 138 7.42 -10.99 12.28
C ASP A 138 7.53 -12.05 11.17
N ALA A 139 8.21 -11.77 10.06
CA ALA A 139 8.43 -12.70 8.95
C ALA A 139 9.54 -13.72 9.26
N THR A 140 9.58 -14.82 8.48
CA THR A 140 10.63 -15.84 8.62
C THR A 140 11.92 -15.43 7.89
N PRO A 141 13.07 -16.08 8.20
CA PRO A 141 14.31 -15.84 7.46
C PRO A 141 14.19 -16.05 5.94
N GLU A 142 13.41 -17.04 5.51
CA GLU A 142 13.16 -17.31 4.08
C GLU A 142 12.39 -16.16 3.43
N GLU A 143 11.42 -15.59 4.14
CA GLU A 143 10.65 -14.44 3.67
C GLU A 143 11.51 -13.18 3.60
N TRP A 144 12.36 -12.92 4.60
CA TRP A 144 13.34 -11.84 4.53
C TRP A 144 14.27 -11.98 3.34
N ALA A 145 14.76 -13.20 3.05
CA ALA A 145 15.63 -13.45 1.92
C ALA A 145 14.95 -13.07 0.59
N VAL A 146 13.68 -13.44 0.42
CA VAL A 146 12.92 -13.07 -0.78
C VAL A 146 12.65 -11.56 -0.82
N LEU A 147 12.10 -10.98 0.25
CA LEU A 147 11.78 -9.55 0.32
C LEU A 147 13.00 -8.67 0.03
N ALA A 148 14.15 -9.01 0.60
CA ALA A 148 15.38 -8.27 0.37
C ALA A 148 15.90 -8.40 -1.05
N ALA A 149 15.76 -9.58 -1.68
CA ALA A 149 16.25 -9.86 -3.03
C ALA A 149 15.38 -9.22 -4.12
N VAL A 150 14.06 -9.15 -3.91
CA VAL A 150 13.12 -8.56 -4.89
C VAL A 150 12.85 -7.08 -4.64
N GLN A 151 13.51 -6.48 -3.65
CA GLN A 151 13.25 -5.09 -3.26
C GLN A 151 13.35 -4.14 -4.45
N ARG A 152 12.46 -3.15 -4.46
CA ARG A 152 12.47 -2.08 -5.45
C ARG A 152 12.74 -0.74 -4.76
N PRO A 153 13.88 -0.08 -5.03
CA PRO A 153 14.20 1.18 -4.38
C PRO A 153 13.26 2.29 -4.87
N ILE A 154 12.88 3.17 -3.95
CA ILE A 154 12.00 4.31 -4.24
C ILE A 154 12.82 5.55 -4.59
N ALA A 155 12.38 6.34 -5.57
CA ALA A 155 12.99 7.65 -5.84
C ALA A 155 12.51 8.70 -4.84
N ALA A 156 13.36 9.68 -4.50
CA ALA A 156 12.96 10.78 -3.60
C ALA A 156 11.75 11.59 -4.14
N ALA A 157 11.60 11.67 -5.47
CA ALA A 157 10.46 12.34 -6.11
C ALA A 157 9.11 11.73 -5.71
N CYS A 158 9.04 10.40 -5.55
CA CYS A 158 7.82 9.69 -5.12
C CYS A 158 7.25 10.24 -3.81
N ILE A 159 8.09 10.68 -2.89
CA ILE A 159 7.64 11.15 -1.57
C ILE A 159 7.56 12.67 -1.44
N GLY A 160 8.14 13.42 -2.40
CA GLY A 160 8.24 14.88 -2.36
C GLY A 160 7.22 15.61 -3.22
N GLU A 161 6.44 14.91 -4.06
CA GLU A 161 5.36 15.51 -4.83
C GLU A 161 4.14 15.77 -3.94
N ALA A 162 3.60 16.99 -4.01
CA ALA A 162 2.35 17.34 -3.35
C ALA A 162 1.17 16.71 -4.11
N VAL A 163 0.22 16.13 -3.38
CA VAL A 163 -0.95 15.50 -4.00
C VAL A 163 -2.06 16.50 -4.27
N GLY A 164 -2.82 16.27 -5.35
CA GLY A 164 -4.12 16.93 -5.53
C GLY A 164 -5.18 16.34 -4.58
N ARG A 165 -6.43 16.82 -4.68
CA ARG A 165 -7.55 16.34 -3.85
C ARG A 165 -7.69 14.80 -3.84
N PRO A 166 -7.43 14.08 -2.75
CA PRO A 166 -7.35 12.62 -2.83
C PRO A 166 -8.72 11.92 -2.97
N LEU A 167 -8.73 10.76 -3.63
CA LEU A 167 -9.90 9.95 -3.96
C LEU A 167 -10.62 9.40 -2.72
N TRP A 168 -9.91 9.20 -1.59
CA TRP A 168 -10.52 8.79 -0.32
C TRP A 168 -11.53 9.80 0.23
N ARG A 169 -11.57 11.04 -0.30
CA ARG A 169 -12.62 12.01 0.01
C ARG A 169 -13.96 11.72 -0.68
N ASP A 170 -13.95 10.91 -1.74
CA ASP A 170 -15.14 10.58 -2.55
C ASP A 170 -15.54 9.11 -2.46
N ARG A 171 -14.61 8.23 -2.06
CA ARG A 171 -14.83 6.78 -2.06
C ARG A 171 -14.79 6.23 -0.63
N PRO A 172 -15.64 5.22 -0.32
CA PRO A 172 -15.54 4.51 0.94
C PRO A 172 -14.14 3.91 1.06
N SER A 173 -13.58 4.04 2.26
CA SER A 173 -12.21 3.65 2.55
C SER A 173 -12.16 2.73 3.75
N TRP A 174 -11.33 1.70 3.67
CA TRP A 174 -10.96 0.80 4.75
C TRP A 174 -9.51 1.02 5.10
N PHE A 175 -9.17 0.88 6.38
CA PHE A 175 -7.81 1.06 6.84
C PHE A 175 -7.42 -0.05 7.81
N LEU A 176 -6.39 -0.81 7.46
CA LEU A 176 -5.73 -1.75 8.36
C LEU A 176 -4.54 -1.07 9.02
N ILE A 177 -4.61 -0.91 10.33
CA ILE A 177 -3.55 -0.35 11.15
C ILE A 177 -2.67 -1.47 11.68
N ALA A 178 -1.37 -1.37 11.42
CA ALA A 178 -0.35 -2.25 11.95
C ALA A 178 0.24 -1.65 13.23
N GLU A 179 -0.22 -2.12 14.39
CA GLU A 179 0.13 -1.53 15.69
C GLU A 179 1.59 -1.77 16.12
N ARG A 180 2.30 -2.70 15.46
CA ARG A 180 3.73 -2.97 15.67
C ARG A 180 4.60 -2.50 14.51
N ASP A 181 4.07 -1.65 13.63
CA ASP A 181 4.83 -1.07 12.52
C ASP A 181 6.01 -0.21 13.05
N ARG A 182 7.21 -0.50 12.54
CA ARG A 182 8.45 0.21 12.89
C ARG A 182 8.95 1.14 11.79
N LEU A 183 8.28 1.21 10.65
CA LEU A 183 8.57 2.14 9.54
C LEU A 183 7.61 3.32 9.58
N ILE A 184 6.30 3.06 9.60
CA ILE A 184 5.27 4.09 9.71
C ILE A 184 4.68 4.01 11.11
N ALA A 185 4.94 5.03 11.92
CA ALA A 185 4.43 5.09 13.29
C ALA A 185 2.90 4.81 13.33
N PRO A 186 2.41 3.92 14.21
CA PRO A 186 0.98 3.64 14.32
C PRO A 186 0.13 4.90 14.53
N ALA A 187 0.64 5.88 15.27
CA ALA A 187 -0.02 7.18 15.45
C ALA A 187 -0.27 7.92 14.12
N THR A 188 0.66 7.83 13.16
CA THR A 188 0.50 8.39 11.81
C THR A 188 -0.59 7.65 11.02
N GLN A 189 -0.66 6.32 11.18
CA GLN A 189 -1.72 5.50 10.56
C GLN A 189 -3.10 5.85 11.14
N HIS A 190 -3.22 5.94 12.46
CA HIS A 190 -4.44 6.38 13.16
C HIS A 190 -4.89 7.76 12.70
N PHE A 191 -3.96 8.73 12.63
CA PHE A 191 -4.25 10.08 12.12
C PHE A 191 -4.83 10.04 10.70
N THR A 192 -4.20 9.28 9.82
CA THR A 192 -4.61 9.15 8.41
C THR A 192 -5.99 8.50 8.29
N ALA A 193 -6.22 7.40 9.00
CA ALA A 193 -7.49 6.70 9.00
C ALA A 193 -8.64 7.57 9.55
N GLN A 194 -8.37 8.35 10.60
CA GLN A 194 -9.36 9.23 11.23
C GLN A 194 -9.83 10.32 10.27
N ARG A 195 -8.91 11.01 9.56
CA ARG A 195 -9.29 12.08 8.62
C ARG A 195 -10.03 11.58 7.37
N MET A 196 -9.85 10.31 7.01
CA MET A 196 -10.61 9.65 5.94
C MET A 196 -12.01 9.25 6.37
N HIS A 197 -12.30 9.22 7.66
CA HIS A 197 -13.46 8.50 8.21
C HIS A 197 -13.49 7.03 7.75
N ALA A 198 -12.32 6.38 7.69
CA ALA A 198 -12.20 5.02 7.18
C ALA A 198 -12.82 3.99 8.13
N GLN A 199 -13.21 2.85 7.59
CA GLN A 199 -13.53 1.65 8.37
C GLN A 199 -12.21 1.02 8.87
N VAL A 200 -11.94 1.14 10.17
CA VAL A 200 -10.66 0.76 10.75
C VAL A 200 -10.67 -0.69 11.27
N ARG A 201 -9.56 -1.40 11.03
CA ARG A 201 -9.19 -2.63 11.74
C ARG A 201 -7.75 -2.51 12.22
N SER A 202 -7.53 -2.61 13.52
CA SER A 202 -6.18 -2.61 14.10
C SER A 202 -5.74 -4.03 14.42
N TYR A 203 -4.52 -4.39 14.04
CA TYR A 203 -3.92 -5.68 14.37
C TYR A 203 -2.53 -5.49 14.95
N GLN A 204 -2.12 -6.42 15.82
CA GLN A 204 -0.75 -6.53 16.31
C GLN A 204 0.16 -7.10 15.23
N ALA A 205 0.32 -6.39 14.11
CA ALA A 205 1.12 -6.78 12.96
C ALA A 205 2.29 -5.80 12.73
N ASP A 206 3.32 -6.29 12.06
CA ASP A 206 4.43 -5.47 11.56
C ASP A 206 4.05 -4.64 10.32
N HIS A 207 5.02 -3.97 9.72
CA HIS A 207 4.81 -3.11 8.56
C HIS A 207 4.38 -3.87 7.29
N THR A 208 4.55 -5.20 7.24
CA THR A 208 4.23 -6.05 6.08
C THR A 208 3.15 -7.08 6.38
N PRO A 209 1.95 -6.67 6.83
CA PRO A 209 0.90 -7.63 7.20
C PRO A 209 0.42 -8.46 6.00
N MET A 210 0.66 -8.04 4.76
CA MET A 210 0.37 -8.87 3.58
C MET A 210 1.24 -10.14 3.50
N VAL A 211 2.40 -10.14 4.18
CA VAL A 211 3.32 -11.28 4.29
C VAL A 211 3.11 -12.00 5.61
N THR A 212 3.06 -11.28 6.72
CA THR A 212 3.12 -11.84 8.09
C THR A 212 1.75 -12.11 8.70
N ALA A 213 0.72 -11.39 8.27
CA ALA A 213 -0.66 -11.54 8.73
C ALA A 213 -1.67 -11.50 7.56
N PRO A 214 -1.47 -12.32 6.49
CA PRO A 214 -2.21 -12.19 5.24
C PRO A 214 -3.72 -12.41 5.40
N ASP A 215 -4.16 -13.19 6.40
CA ASP A 215 -5.58 -13.42 6.66
C ASP A 215 -6.30 -12.10 7.01
N ALA A 216 -5.69 -11.27 7.86
CA ALA A 216 -6.24 -9.97 8.27
C ALA A 216 -6.35 -9.01 7.08
N VAL A 217 -5.34 -9.01 6.20
CA VAL A 217 -5.34 -8.20 4.97
C VAL A 217 -6.38 -8.70 3.97
N THR A 218 -6.51 -10.03 3.81
CA THR A 218 -7.54 -10.60 2.95
C THR A 218 -8.94 -10.26 3.46
N GLU A 219 -9.21 -10.37 4.76
CA GLU A 219 -10.52 -10.10 5.35
C GLU A 219 -11.02 -8.68 5.03
N ILE A 220 -10.16 -7.67 5.24
CA ILE A 220 -10.53 -6.27 5.00
C ILE A 220 -10.72 -5.98 3.50
N ILE A 221 -9.97 -6.63 2.60
CA ILE A 221 -10.16 -6.52 1.15
C ILE A 221 -11.50 -7.14 0.73
N VAL A 222 -11.82 -8.32 1.26
CA VAL A 222 -13.08 -9.01 0.97
C VAL A 222 -14.29 -8.21 1.48
N GLU A 223 -14.17 -7.57 2.64
CA GLU A 223 -15.20 -6.68 3.16
C GLU A 223 -15.48 -5.51 2.20
N ALA A 224 -14.42 -4.86 1.71
CA ALA A 224 -14.53 -3.80 0.72
C ALA A 224 -15.16 -4.27 -0.61
N ASP A 225 -14.72 -5.43 -1.12
CA ASP A 225 -15.21 -6.01 -2.39
C ASP A 225 -16.72 -6.36 -2.34
N ARG A 226 -17.17 -6.92 -1.22
CA ARG A 226 -18.59 -7.21 -1.00
C ARG A 226 -19.45 -5.95 -0.89
N SER A 227 -18.89 -4.84 -0.43
CA SER A 227 -19.60 -3.56 -0.28
C SER A 227 -19.93 -2.86 -1.62
N ILE A 228 -19.19 -3.19 -2.68
CA ILE A 228 -19.39 -2.65 -4.03
C ILE A 228 -20.15 -3.63 -4.92
N SER A 229 -20.08 -4.93 -4.65
CA SER A 229 -20.84 -5.98 -5.35
C SER A 229 -22.34 -6.00 -4.99
N SER A 230 -22.72 -5.34 -3.90
CA SER A 230 -24.10 -5.26 -3.41
C SER A 230 -24.86 -4.01 -3.88
N ARG A 231 -24.24 -3.19 -4.75
CA ARG A 231 -24.83 -1.98 -5.35
C ARG A 231 -25.28 -2.25 -6.78
#